data_AF-A0A2B4S005-F1
#
_entry.id   AF-A0A2B4S005-F1
#
_cell.length_a   1.000
_cell.length_b   1.000
_cell.length_c   1.000
_cell.angle_alpha   90.00
_cell.angle_beta   90.00
_cell.angle_gamma   90.00
#
_symmetry.space_group_name_H-M   'P 1'
#
loop_
_entity.id
_entity.type
_entity.pdbx_description
1 polymer ?
#
loop_
_entity_poly.entity_id
_entity_poly.type
_entity_poly.pdbx_seq_one_letter_code
_entity_poly.pdbx_strand_id
1 'polypeptide(L)'
;MLRAWTEEKLSTALSKNEKLQEEVCQLEERITDLEHKHTKLEERLFCLQTIAKNYSLVTFYTGSPNYKTMMVLYEFLDPGASGENIKFWSSEREDIQKDTNGKEVKQERPRSLKPEDAFFLTLS
;
A
#
# COMPACT_ATOMS: atom_id res chain seq x y z
N MET A 1 12.97 10.53 58.82
CA MET A 1 13.69 10.04 57.62
C MET A 1 12.81 9.22 56.70
N LEU A 2 12.15 8.15 57.14
CA LEU A 2 11.28 7.32 56.29
C LEU A 2 10.12 8.07 55.59
N ARG A 3 9.43 8.99 56.29
CA ARG A 3 8.31 9.77 55.72
C ARG A 3 8.73 10.68 54.54
N ALA A 4 9.86 11.37 54.69
CA ALA A 4 10.37 12.24 53.63
C ALA A 4 10.74 11.45 52.37
N TRP A 5 11.35 10.27 52.54
CA TRP A 5 11.66 9.37 51.43
C TRP A 5 10.40 8.86 50.72
N THR A 6 9.33 8.52 51.46
CA THR A 6 8.07 8.09 50.85
C THR A 6 7.37 9.23 50.10
N GLU A 7 7.39 10.46 50.62
CA GLU A 7 6.81 11.64 49.96
C GLU A 7 7.58 11.99 48.67
N GLU A 8 8.91 11.92 48.68
CA GLU A 8 9.74 12.12 47.49
C GLU A 8 9.44 11.08 46.41
N LYS A 9 9.31 9.80 46.79
CA LYS A 9 8.95 8.72 45.86
C LYS A 9 7.54 8.89 45.30
N LEU A 10 6.58 9.30 46.13
CA LEU A 10 5.22 9.58 45.71
C LEU A 10 5.18 10.75 44.71
N SER A 11 5.85 11.85 45.03
CA SER A 11 5.94 13.03 44.16
C SER A 11 6.60 12.71 42.81
N THR A 12 7.67 11.93 42.83
CA THR A 12 8.34 11.46 41.60
C THR A 12 7.42 10.59 40.76
N ALA A 13 6.68 9.67 41.39
CA ALA A 13 5.75 8.80 40.70
C ALA A 13 4.57 9.58 40.10
N LEU A 14 4.04 10.58 40.81
CA LEU A 14 2.98 11.46 40.32
C LEU A 14 3.44 12.25 39.09
N SER A 15 4.60 12.91 39.17
CA SER A 15 5.14 13.66 38.02
C SER A 15 5.38 12.77 36.81
N LYS A 16 5.84 11.53 37.01
CA LYS A 16 5.99 10.56 35.92
C LYS A 16 4.64 10.15 35.32
N ASN A 17 3.62 9.96 36.16
CA ASN A 17 2.28 9.63 35.69
C ASN A 17 1.67 10.75 34.87
N GLU A 18 1.82 12.01 35.30
CA GLU A 18 1.35 13.18 34.55
C GLU A 18 2.00 13.25 33.16
N LYS A 19 3.32 13.06 33.08
CA LYS A 19 4.04 13.04 31.80
C LYS A 19 3.56 11.91 30.88
N LEU A 20 3.36 10.71 31.43
CA LEU A 20 2.84 9.58 30.66
C LEU A 20 1.40 9.83 30.19
N GLN A 21 0.56 10.46 31.00
CA GLN A 21 -0.79 10.84 30.59
C GLN A 21 -0.77 11.87 29.45
N GLU A 22 0.15 12.84 29.51
CA GLU A 22 0.33 13.81 28.43
C GLU A 22 0.79 13.13 27.13
N GLU A 23 1.77 12.23 27.21
CA GLU A 23 2.23 11.45 26.04
C GLU A 23 1.11 10.59 25.45
N VAL A 24 0.30 9.93 26.29
CA VAL A 24 -0.85 9.14 25.84
C VAL A 24 -1.85 10.03 25.10
N CYS A 25 -2.19 11.20 25.66
CA CYS A 25 -3.10 12.14 25.03
C CYS A 25 -2.59 12.61 23.66
N GLN A 26 -1.30 12.95 23.57
CA GLN A 26 -0.67 13.37 22.30
C GLN A 26 -0.65 12.24 21.27
N LEU A 27 -0.39 11.00 21.70
CA LEU A 27 -0.40 9.84 20.81
C LEU A 27 -1.81 9.53 20.30
N GLU A 28 -2.82 9.60 21.16
CA GLU A 28 -4.22 9.42 20.78
C GLU A 28 -4.65 10.46 19.75
N GLU A 29 -4.34 11.74 19.95
CA GLU A 29 -4.61 12.80 18.98
C GLU A 29 -3.94 12.50 17.63
N ARG A 30 -2.68 12.09 17.66
CA ARG A 30 -1.89 11.79 16.46
C ARG A 30 -2.40 10.57 15.70
N ILE A 31 -2.90 9.56 16.41
CA ILE A 31 -3.58 8.40 15.81
C ILE A 31 -4.84 8.89 15.08
N THR A 32 -5.68 9.69 15.75
CA THR A 32 -6.94 10.16 15.14
C THR A 32 -6.70 11.03 13.90
N ASP A 33 -5.68 11.89 13.91
CA ASP A 33 -5.29 12.70 12.74
C ASP A 33 -4.77 11.83 11.59
N LEU A 34 -3.96 10.81 11.89
CA LEU A 34 -3.46 9.87 10.89
C LEU A 34 -4.58 9.02 10.28
N GLU A 35 -5.52 8.52 11.08
CA GLU A 35 -6.69 7.79 10.60
C GLU A 35 -7.58 8.66 9.70
N HIS A 36 -7.79 9.92 10.08
CA HIS A 36 -8.53 10.87 9.26
C HIS A 36 -7.85 11.12 7.92
N LYS A 37 -6.53 11.33 7.92
CA LYS A 37 -5.72 11.48 6.70
C LYS A 37 -5.74 10.24 5.83
N HIS A 38 -5.65 9.05 6.43
CA HIS A 38 -5.71 7.77 5.73
C HIS A 38 -7.04 7.59 5.00
N THR A 39 -8.15 7.79 5.71
CA THR A 39 -9.50 7.69 5.14
C THR A 39 -9.68 8.63 3.94
N LYS A 40 -9.25 9.88 4.08
CA LYS A 40 -9.32 10.88 3.00
C LYS A 40 -8.45 10.54 1.79
N LEU A 41 -7.31 9.88 2.01
CA LEU A 41 -6.45 9.39 0.93
C LEU A 41 -7.08 8.19 0.24
N GLU A 42 -7.64 7.24 0.99
CA GLU A 42 -8.34 6.07 0.44
C GLU A 42 -9.51 6.48 -0.46
N GLU A 43 -10.29 7.48 -0.08
CA GLU A 43 -11.38 8.01 -0.92
C GLU A 43 -10.89 8.57 -2.26
N ARG A 44 -9.62 9.00 -2.34
CA ARG A 44 -9.02 9.59 -3.54
C ARG A 44 -8.19 8.59 -4.34
N LEU A 45 -7.89 7.42 -3.79
CA LEU A 45 -7.10 6.41 -4.47
C LEU A 45 -7.93 5.74 -5.56
N PHE A 46 -7.55 6.03 -6.80
CA PHE A 46 -8.00 5.27 -7.94
C PHE A 46 -7.15 3.99 -8.05
N CYS A 47 -7.69 2.89 -7.53
CA CYS A 47 -7.10 1.56 -7.64
C CYS A 47 -8.18 0.54 -7.95
N LEU A 48 -7.76 -0.67 -8.33
CA LEU A 48 -8.67 -1.72 -8.74
C LEU A 48 -9.64 -2.08 -7.60
N GLN A 49 -9.17 -2.08 -6.35
CA GLN A 49 -10.01 -2.35 -5.18
C GLN A 49 -11.13 -1.32 -5.00
N THR A 50 -10.88 -0.04 -5.29
CA THR A 50 -11.88 1.03 -5.20
C THR A 50 -12.99 0.81 -6.22
N ILE A 51 -12.66 0.43 -7.46
CA ILE A 51 -13.66 0.22 -8.51
C ILE A 51 -14.30 -1.18 -8.47
N ALA A 52 -13.65 -2.19 -7.88
CA ALA A 52 -14.10 -3.59 -7.86
C ALA A 52 -15.51 -3.77 -7.29
N LYS A 53 -15.94 -2.85 -6.41
CA LYS A 53 -17.27 -2.86 -5.78
C LYS A 53 -18.38 -2.37 -6.72
N ASN A 54 -18.03 -1.72 -7.83
CA ASN A 54 -18.98 -1.13 -8.76
C ASN A 54 -18.88 -1.80 -10.14
N TYR A 55 -19.86 -2.65 -10.45
CA TYR A 55 -19.96 -3.37 -11.73
C TYR A 55 -19.85 -2.47 -12.97
N SER A 56 -20.44 -1.28 -12.92
CA SER A 56 -20.41 -0.33 -14.03
C SER A 56 -19.01 0.20 -14.28
N LEU A 57 -18.29 0.57 -13.21
CA LEU A 57 -16.91 1.04 -13.33
C LEU A 57 -15.97 -0.08 -13.81
N VAL A 58 -16.13 -1.30 -13.28
CA VAL A 58 -15.33 -2.44 -13.75
C VAL A 58 -15.54 -2.67 -15.24
N THR A 59 -16.81 -2.71 -15.68
CA THR A 59 -17.14 -2.91 -17.10
C THR A 59 -16.58 -1.78 -17.96
N PHE A 60 -16.69 -0.54 -17.50
CA PHE A 60 -16.20 0.64 -18.23
C PHE A 60 -14.68 0.63 -18.42
N TYR A 61 -13.92 0.38 -17.35
CA TYR A 61 -12.46 0.47 -17.40
C TYR A 61 -11.75 -0.78 -17.92
N THR A 62 -12.37 -1.96 -17.79
CA THR A 62 -11.70 -3.24 -18.13
C THR A 62 -12.35 -3.99 -19.29
N GLY A 63 -13.53 -3.55 -19.73
CA GLY A 63 -14.38 -4.30 -20.66
C GLY A 63 -14.96 -5.60 -20.08
N SER A 64 -14.60 -5.99 -18.85
CA SER A 64 -15.06 -7.23 -18.23
C SER A 64 -16.41 -7.03 -17.54
N PRO A 65 -17.35 -8.00 -17.62
CA PRO A 65 -18.69 -7.86 -17.03
C PRO A 65 -18.71 -7.61 -15.52
N ASN A 66 -17.68 -8.06 -14.81
CA ASN A 66 -17.49 -7.85 -13.37
C ASN A 66 -16.05 -8.19 -12.95
N TYR A 67 -15.73 -7.83 -11.70
CA TYR A 67 -14.41 -8.04 -11.11
C TYR A 67 -14.00 -9.52 -11.10
N LYS A 68 -14.95 -10.43 -10.84
CA LYS A 68 -14.66 -11.87 -10.78
C LYS A 68 -14.20 -12.41 -12.13
N THR A 69 -14.86 -12.02 -13.22
CA THR A 69 -14.46 -12.43 -14.58
C THR A 69 -13.07 -11.92 -14.93
N MET A 70 -12.77 -10.67 -14.59
CA MET A 70 -11.44 -10.08 -14.78
C MET A 70 -10.38 -10.83 -13.96
N MET A 71 -10.68 -11.19 -12.71
CA MET A 71 -9.74 -11.94 -11.86
C MET A 71 -9.49 -13.38 -12.35
N VAL A 72 -10.48 -14.02 -12.96
CA VAL A 72 -10.28 -15.33 -13.62
C VAL A 72 -9.30 -15.21 -14.79
N LEU A 73 -9.40 -14.13 -15.58
CA LEU A 73 -8.43 -13.86 -16.65
C LEU A 73 -7.04 -13.57 -16.08
N TYR A 74 -6.97 -12.76 -15.04
CA TYR A 74 -5.72 -12.47 -14.32
C TYR A 74 -5.04 -13.76 -13.85
N GLU A 75 -5.77 -14.65 -13.18
CA GLU A 75 -5.25 -15.94 -12.71
C GLU A 75 -4.81 -16.85 -13.87
N PHE A 76 -5.58 -16.90 -14.95
CA PHE A 76 -5.23 -17.66 -16.15
C PHE A 76 -3.92 -17.18 -16.80
N LEU A 77 -3.65 -15.88 -16.78
CA LEU A 77 -2.45 -15.29 -17.36
C LEU A 77 -1.17 -15.53 -16.56
N ASP A 78 -1.31 -16.05 -15.33
CA ASP A 78 -0.22 -16.31 -14.40
C ASP A 78 0.79 -15.14 -14.32
N PRO A 79 0.39 -14.02 -13.70
CA PRO A 79 1.20 -12.80 -13.65
C PRO A 79 2.49 -12.97 -12.86
N GLY A 80 2.66 -14.07 -12.12
CA GLY A 80 3.79 -14.28 -11.21
C GLY A 80 3.62 -13.53 -9.88
N ALA A 81 4.42 -13.87 -8.88
CA ALA A 81 4.22 -13.44 -7.50
C ALA A 81 4.38 -11.92 -7.31
N SER A 82 5.21 -11.29 -8.13
CA SER A 82 5.41 -9.84 -8.14
C SER A 82 4.85 -9.18 -9.39
N GLY A 83 4.14 -9.92 -10.25
CA GLY A 83 3.63 -9.46 -11.55
C GLY A 83 4.60 -9.62 -12.72
N GLU A 84 5.69 -10.39 -12.57
CA GLU A 84 6.82 -10.52 -13.54
C GLU A 84 6.39 -10.89 -14.96
N ASN A 85 5.22 -11.49 -15.13
CA ASN A 85 4.69 -11.87 -16.43
C ASN A 85 3.75 -10.81 -17.05
N ILE A 86 3.52 -9.69 -16.36
CA ILE A 86 2.73 -8.55 -16.87
C ILE A 86 3.63 -7.65 -17.71
N LYS A 87 3.37 -7.58 -19.02
CA LYS A 87 4.09 -6.71 -19.95
C LYS A 87 3.31 -5.43 -20.22
N PHE A 88 3.92 -4.29 -19.91
CA PHE A 88 3.39 -2.99 -20.31
C PHE A 88 3.78 -2.68 -21.74
N TRP A 89 2.83 -2.14 -22.52
CA TRP A 89 3.15 -1.63 -23.85
C TRP A 89 4.01 -0.37 -23.71
N SER A 90 5.33 -0.52 -23.78
CA SER A 90 6.26 0.60 -23.91
C SER A 90 6.49 0.88 -25.40
N SER A 91 6.27 2.12 -25.83
CA SER A 91 6.65 2.58 -27.18
C SER A 91 8.18 2.61 -27.40
N GLU A 92 8.97 2.36 -26.36
CA GLU A 92 10.42 2.29 -26.43
C GLU A 92 10.88 0.85 -26.68
N ARG A 93 10.90 0.56 -27.98
CA ARG A 93 11.84 -0.29 -28.71
C ARG A 93 12.07 -1.73 -28.25
N GLU A 94 11.87 -2.61 -29.22
CA GLU A 94 12.34 -4.00 -29.32
C GLU A 94 13.88 -4.12 -29.37
N ASP A 95 14.62 -3.21 -28.72
CA ASP A 95 16.07 -3.15 -28.73
C ASP A 95 16.61 -3.89 -27.50
N ILE A 96 16.78 -5.19 -27.70
CA ILE A 96 17.62 -6.08 -26.90
C ILE A 96 18.90 -5.36 -26.47
N GLN A 97 19.19 -5.33 -25.17
CA GLN A 97 20.57 -5.15 -24.70
C GLN A 97 21.03 -6.47 -24.09
N LYS A 98 21.72 -7.27 -24.92
CA LYS A 98 22.61 -8.33 -24.44
C LYS A 98 23.90 -7.67 -23.98
N ASP A 99 24.36 -8.04 -22.79
CA ASP A 99 25.73 -7.79 -22.38
C ASP A 99 26.67 -8.82 -23.03
N THR A 100 27.96 -8.50 -23.03
CA THR A 100 29.03 -9.30 -23.65
C THR A 100 29.27 -10.68 -23.02
N ASN A 101 28.41 -11.11 -22.08
CA ASN A 101 28.56 -12.38 -21.36
C ASN A 101 27.27 -13.22 -21.25
N GLY A 102 26.20 -12.83 -21.95
CA GLY A 102 25.02 -13.70 -22.14
C GLY A 102 24.25 -14.03 -20.87
N LYS A 103 24.23 -13.15 -19.86
CA LYS A 103 23.36 -13.31 -18.69
C LYS A 103 22.27 -12.24 -18.68
N GLU A 104 21.02 -12.70 -18.77
CA GLU A 104 19.82 -11.87 -18.62
C GLU A 104 19.66 -11.46 -17.17
N VAL A 105 19.93 -10.20 -16.82
CA VAL A 105 19.36 -9.60 -15.61
C VAL A 105 19.08 -8.12 -15.88
N LYS A 106 18.00 -7.83 -16.62
CA LYS A 106 17.33 -6.54 -16.48
C LYS A 106 16.29 -6.71 -15.38
N GLN A 107 16.73 -6.48 -14.14
CA GLN A 107 15.80 -6.30 -13.04
C GLN A 107 15.09 -4.97 -13.32
N GLU A 108 13.90 -5.04 -13.92
CA GLU A 108 12.99 -3.89 -14.03
C GLU A 108 12.90 -3.22 -12.66
N ARG A 109 12.74 -1.88 -12.65
CA ARG A 109 12.64 -1.10 -11.40
C ARG A 109 11.67 -1.80 -10.44
N PRO A 110 11.97 -1.85 -9.13
CA PRO A 110 11.07 -2.44 -8.16
C PRO A 110 9.66 -1.90 -8.38
N ARG A 111 8.73 -2.78 -8.73
CA ARG A 111 7.35 -2.36 -9.00
C ARG A 111 6.76 -1.88 -7.69
N SER A 112 6.57 -0.57 -7.60
CA SER A 112 5.90 0.06 -6.46
C SER A 112 4.41 -0.27 -6.41
N LEU A 113 3.86 -0.84 -7.49
CA LEU A 113 2.45 -1.11 -7.65
C LEU A 113 2.15 -2.60 -7.43
N LYS A 114 1.00 -2.89 -6.86
CA LYS A 114 0.53 -4.27 -6.69
C LYS A 114 0.30 -4.92 -8.06
N PRO A 115 0.53 -6.24 -8.20
CA PRO A 115 0.33 -6.95 -9.45
C PRO A 115 -1.08 -6.79 -10.06
N GLU A 116 -2.14 -6.71 -9.25
CA GLU A 116 -3.51 -6.56 -9.76
C GLU A 116 -3.76 -5.15 -10.32
N ASP A 117 -3.25 -4.12 -9.63
CA ASP A 117 -3.32 -2.74 -10.10
C ASP A 117 -2.46 -2.55 -11.36
N ALA A 118 -1.32 -3.23 -11.45
CA ALA A 118 -0.47 -3.26 -12.64
C ALA A 118 -1.20 -3.87 -13.84
N PHE A 119 -1.85 -5.03 -13.64
CA PHE A 119 -2.68 -5.65 -14.66
C PHE A 119 -3.83 -4.73 -15.09
N PHE A 120 -4.52 -4.12 -14.14
CA PHE A 120 -5.59 -3.17 -14.43
C PHE A 120 -5.14 -2.02 -15.34
N LEU A 121 -3.95 -1.45 -15.10
CA LEU A 121 -3.36 -0.41 -15.94
C LEU A 121 -3.00 -0.88 -17.36
N THR A 122 -2.77 -2.18 -17.58
CA THR A 122 -2.55 -2.70 -18.94
C THR A 122 -3.84 -2.77 -19.78
N LEU A 123 -5.00 -2.74 -19.12
CA LEU A 123 -6.31 -2.84 -19.76
C LEU A 123 -6.96 -1.46 -20.03
N SER A 124 -6.46 -0.40 -19.39
CA SER A 124 -7.02 0.96 -19.44
C SER A 124 -6.31 1.84 -20.46
#